data_AF-A0AAV3U5I6-F1
#
_entry.id   AF-A0AAV3U5I6-F1
#
_cell.length_a   1.000
_cell.length_b   1.000
_cell.length_c   1.000
_cell.angle_alpha   90.00
_cell.angle_beta   90.00
_cell.angle_gamma   90.00
#
_symmetry.space_group_name_H-M   'P 1'
#
loop_
_entity.id
_entity.type
_entity.pdbx_description
1 polymer ?
#
loop_
_entity_poly.entity_id
_entity_poly.type
_entity_poly.pdbx_seq_one_letter_code
_entity_poly.pdbx_strand_id
1 'polypeptide(L)'
;MELQNQVMIDIIRSPNIKKSVNIKPGATVREILAEANIEVATYESVMVDGVKVPETDFDKTRVETGKFISHLALKDKLLHQSLRM
;
A
#
# COMPACT_ATOMS: atom_id res chain seq x y z
N MET A 1 15.20 15.48 17.79
CA MET A 1 15.37 14.19 17.10
C MET A 1 13.98 13.72 16.69
N GLU A 2 13.51 14.09 15.51
CA GLU A 2 12.16 13.73 15.02
C GLU A 2 12.32 12.68 13.93
N LEU A 3 12.32 11.40 14.32
CA LEU A 3 12.52 10.29 13.40
C LEU A 3 11.67 9.08 13.80
N GLN A 4 10.35 9.19 14.03
CA GLN A 4 9.57 7.97 14.34
C GLN A 4 8.19 7.87 13.70
N ASN A 5 7.95 8.55 12.58
CA ASN A 5 6.65 8.49 11.89
C ASN A 5 6.71 7.90 10.48
N GLN A 6 7.64 6.98 10.23
CA GLN A 6 7.76 6.32 8.93
C GLN A 6 6.96 5.02 8.86
N VAL A 7 6.37 4.75 7.70
CA VAL A 7 5.84 3.45 7.31
C VAL A 7 6.66 2.93 6.13
N MET A 8 7.00 1.64 6.18
CA MET A 8 7.75 0.99 5.11
C MET A 8 6.77 0.22 4.23
N ILE A 9 6.86 0.47 2.93
CA ILE A 9 6.01 -0.12 1.91
C ILE A 9 6.90 -0.98 1.01
N ASP A 10 6.58 -2.26 0.93
CA ASP A 10 7.27 -3.28 0.13
C ASP A 10 6.27 -3.92 -0.84
N ILE A 11 6.20 -3.35 -2.04
CA ILE A 11 5.35 -3.84 -3.10
C ILE A 11 6.14 -4.86 -3.91
N ILE A 12 5.90 -6.13 -3.63
CA ILE A 12 6.39 -7.25 -4.43
C ILE A 12 5.64 -7.27 -5.76
N ARG A 13 6.03 -6.38 -6.68
CA ARG A 13 5.64 -6.40 -8.09
C ARG A 13 6.92 -6.41 -8.94
N SER A 14 6.85 -6.67 -10.24
CA SER A 14 7.98 -6.40 -11.14
C SER A 14 7.73 -5.07 -11.85
N PRO A 15 8.53 -4.01 -11.62
CA PRO A 15 9.69 -3.93 -10.71
C PRO A 15 9.30 -3.80 -9.23
N ASN A 16 10.13 -4.34 -8.34
CA ASN A 16 9.86 -4.35 -6.90
C ASN A 16 9.99 -2.93 -6.36
N ILE A 17 8.96 -2.45 -5.65
CA ILE A 17 8.94 -1.10 -5.10
C ILE A 17 9.10 -1.20 -3.59
N LYS A 18 10.27 -0.81 -3.09
CA LYS A 18 10.51 -0.61 -1.67
C LYS A 18 10.61 0.89 -1.39
N LYS A 19 9.69 1.43 -0.62
CA LYS A 19 9.64 2.87 -0.31
C LYS A 19 9.25 3.10 1.14
N SER A 20 9.96 3.98 1.81
CA SER A 20 9.59 4.51 3.12
C SER A 20 8.85 5.83 2.93
N VAL A 21 7.70 5.98 3.58
CA VAL A 21 6.93 7.23 3.59
C VAL A 21 6.76 7.74 5.00
N ASN A 22 6.83 9.05 5.16
CA ASN A 22 6.53 9.69 6.44
C ASN A 22 5.03 9.96 6.49
N ILE A 23 4.37 9.48 7.54
CA ILE A 23 2.92 9.55 7.66
C ILE A 23 2.55 10.23 8.98
N LYS A 24 1.39 10.85 9.03
CA LYS A 24 0.87 11.35 10.30
C LYS A 24 0.46 10.17 11.19
N PRO A 25 0.61 10.29 12.52
CA PRO A 25 0.15 9.25 13.43
C PRO A 25 -1.37 9.05 13.24
N GLY A 26 -1.78 7.81 13.00
CA GLY A 26 -3.18 7.47 12.71
C GLY A 26 -3.61 7.67 11.26
N ALA A 27 -2.67 7.87 10.33
CA ALA A 27 -2.97 7.92 8.89
C ALA A 27 -3.61 6.60 8.42
N THR A 28 -4.51 6.73 7.47
CA THR A 28 -5.19 5.61 6.82
C THR A 28 -4.32 4.97 5.75
N VAL A 29 -4.59 3.71 5.39
CA VAL A 29 -3.89 3.02 4.29
C VAL A 29 -3.92 3.87 3.01
N ARG A 30 -5.06 4.51 2.72
CA ARG A 30 -5.21 5.39 1.55
C ARG A 30 -4.25 6.57 1.57
N GLU A 31 -4.13 7.26 2.70
CA GLU A 31 -3.20 8.38 2.85
C GLU A 31 -1.76 7.94 2.69
N ILE A 32 -1.40 6.79 3.25
CA ILE A 32 -0.04 6.23 3.18
C ILE A 32 0.34 5.89 1.74
N LEU A 33 -0.58 5.29 0.99
CA LEU A 33 -0.39 5.00 -0.43
C LEU A 33 -0.31 6.29 -1.26
N ALA A 34 -1.13 7.30 -0.94
CA ALA A 34 -1.08 8.60 -1.60
C ALA A 34 0.27 9.31 -1.38
N GLU A 35 0.78 9.34 -0.15
CA GLU A 35 2.11 9.88 0.20
C GLU A 35 3.24 9.10 -0.52
N ALA A 36 3.03 7.80 -0.71
CA ALA A 36 3.96 6.96 -1.46
C ALA A 36 3.92 7.19 -2.97
N ASN A 37 2.97 7.99 -3.46
CA ASN A 37 2.66 8.16 -4.87
C ASN A 37 2.31 6.80 -5.52
N ILE A 38 1.53 6.00 -4.81
CA ILE A 38 1.02 4.71 -5.25
C ILE A 38 -0.44 4.88 -5.61
N GLU A 39 -0.79 4.61 -6.87
CA GLU A 39 -2.18 4.64 -7.33
C GLU A 39 -3.00 3.51 -6.68
N VAL A 40 -3.72 3.87 -5.61
CA VAL A 40 -4.62 3.00 -4.86
C VAL A 40 -5.61 2.28 -5.78
N ALA A 41 -6.11 2.96 -6.81
CA ALA A 41 -7.09 2.43 -7.77
C ALA A 41 -6.59 1.20 -8.56
N THR A 42 -5.28 0.95 -8.58
CA THR A 42 -4.70 -0.22 -9.23
C THR A 42 -4.69 -1.46 -8.33
N TYR A 43 -4.96 -1.33 -7.03
CA TYR A 43 -4.86 -2.42 -6.05
C TYR A 43 -6.23 -2.78 -5.44
N GLU A 44 -6.49 -4.07 -5.32
CA GLU A 44 -7.69 -4.63 -4.72
C GLU A 44 -7.56 -4.84 -3.19
N SER A 45 -6.34 -5.15 -2.73
CA SER A 45 -6.04 -5.30 -1.29
C SER A 45 -4.54 -5.10 -1.01
N VAL A 46 -4.21 -4.78 0.23
CA VAL A 46 -2.82 -4.68 0.72
C VAL A 46 -2.64 -5.52 1.98
N MET A 47 -1.42 -5.97 2.28
CA MET A 47 -1.12 -6.62 3.56
C MET A 47 -0.47 -5.61 4.51
N VAL A 48 -1.14 -5.25 5.60
CA VAL A 48 -0.58 -4.42 6.67
C VAL A 48 -0.16 -5.32 7.82
N ASP A 49 1.14 -5.44 8.08
CA ASP A 49 1.69 -6.23 9.19
C ASP A 49 1.24 -7.70 9.16
N GLY A 50 1.02 -8.25 7.96
CA GLY A 50 0.49 -9.61 7.76
C GLY A 50 -1.05 -9.70 7.73
N VAL A 51 -1.77 -8.61 7.98
CA VAL A 51 -3.24 -8.56 7.90
C VAL A 51 -3.66 -8.08 6.51
N LYS A 52 -4.49 -8.87 5.82
CA LYS A 52 -5.07 -8.48 4.53
C LYS A 52 -6.14 -7.40 4.75
N VAL A 53 -5.90 -6.22 4.20
CA VAL A 53 -6.83 -5.10 4.18
C VAL A 53 -7.37 -4.96 2.76
N PRO A 54 -8.68 -5.15 2.52
CA PRO A 54 -9.29 -4.90 1.22
C PRO A 54 -9.41 -3.40 0.94
N GLU A 55 -9.51 -3.01 -0.33
CA GLU A 55 -9.67 -1.61 -0.74
C GLU A 55 -10.83 -0.90 -0.01
N THR A 56 -11.93 -1.61 0.25
CA THR A 56 -13.12 -1.11 0.96
C THR A 56 -12.82 -0.59 2.36
N ASP A 57 -11.71 -1.04 2.95
CA ASP A 57 -11.29 -0.72 4.29
C ASP A 57 -10.07 0.21 4.29
N PHE A 58 -9.56 0.66 3.14
CA PHE A 58 -8.39 1.55 3.11
C PHE A 58 -8.60 2.87 3.84
N ASP A 59 -9.79 3.47 3.76
CA ASP A 59 -10.16 4.69 4.49
C ASP A 59 -10.53 4.42 5.96
N LYS A 60 -10.74 3.15 6.35
CA LYS A 60 -11.12 2.75 7.71
C LYS A 60 -9.93 2.22 8.52
N THR A 61 -9.03 1.53 7.87
CA THR A 61 -7.84 0.94 8.47
C THR A 61 -6.79 2.02 8.67
N ARG A 62 -6.62 2.39 9.93
CA ARG A 62 -5.53 3.24 10.38
C ARG A 62 -4.30 2.38 10.57
N VAL A 63 -3.17 2.85 10.05
CA VAL A 63 -1.89 2.18 10.18
C VAL A 63 -1.03 3.02 11.10
N GLU A 64 -0.52 2.37 12.13
CA GLU A 64 0.41 3.00 13.07
C GLU A 64 1.79 3.13 12.44
N THR A 65 2.54 4.10 12.93
CA THR A 65 3.92 4.32 12.51
C THR A 65 4.79 3.12 12.88
N GLY A 66 5.73 2.75 12.03
CA GLY A 66 6.54 1.54 12.19
C GLY A 66 5.89 0.25 11.67
N LYS A 67 4.64 0.30 11.20
CA LYS A 67 4.01 -0.83 10.51
C LYS A 67 4.57 -1.02 9.10
N PHE A 68 4.42 -2.24 8.61
CA PHE A 68 4.91 -2.67 7.30
C PHE A 68 3.74 -2.95 6.36
N ILE A 69 3.69 -2.26 5.21
CA ILE A 69 2.73 -2.58 4.16
C ILE A 69 3.45 -3.43 3.12
N SER A 70 2.97 -4.65 2.89
CA SER A 70 3.52 -5.59 1.94
C SER A 70 2.47 -6.07 0.95
N HIS A 71 2.92 -6.67 -0.16
CA HIS A 71 2.10 -7.49 -1.05
C HIS A 71 0.74 -6.86 -1.41
N LEU A 72 0.76 -5.92 -2.36
CA LEU A 72 -0.45 -5.30 -2.86
C LEU A 72 -1.02 -6.15 -4.00
N ALA A 73 -2.23 -6.67 -3.82
CA ALA A 73 -2.94 -7.40 -4.87
C ALA A 73 -3.45 -6.40 -5.91
N LEU A 74 -3.07 -6.56 -7.18
CA LEU A 74 -3.58 -5.70 -8.26
C LEU A 74 -5.02 -6.07 -8.60
N LYS A 75 -5.83 -5.08 -8.97
CA LYS A 75 -7.12 -5.34 -9.63
C LYS A 75 -6.82 -6.00 -10.98
N ASP A 76 -7.32 -7.22 -11.15
CA ASP A 76 -7.09 -8.14 -12.28
C ASP A 76 -7.37 -7.53 -13.69
N LYS A 77 -7.95 -6.33 -13.76
CA LYS A 77 -8.21 -5.59 -15.01
C LYS A 77 -6.96 -5.17 -15.79
N LEU A 78 -5.76 -5.21 -15.20
CA LEU A 78 -4.51 -4.95 -15.94
C LEU A 78 -3.86 -6.23 -16.50
N LEU A 79 -4.23 -7.43 -16.02
CA LEU A 79 -3.64 -8.68 -16.52
C LEU A 79 -4.21 -9.09 -17.89
N HIS A 80 -5.49 -8.77 -18.14
CA HIS A 80 -6.19 -9.23 -19.34
C HIS A 80 -5.91 -8.44 -20.62
N GLN A 81 -5.15 -7.34 -20.58
CA GLN A 81 -4.82 -6.62 -21.82
C GLN A 81 -3.61 -7.22 -22.56
N SER A 82 -2.89 -8.17 -21.97
CA SER A 82 -1.70 -8.79 -22.59
C SER A 82 -1.92 -10.20 -23.17
N LEU A 83 -3.15 -10.72 -23.13
CA LEU A 83 -3.50 -12.09 -23.57
C LEU A 83 -4.55 -12.14 -24.70
N ARG A 84 -4.63 -11.09 -25.51
CA ARG A 84 -5.26 -11.14 -26.83
C ARG A 84 -4.26 -10.66 -27.87
N MET A 85 -3.31 -11.51 -28.23
CA MET A 85 -2.68 -11.49 -29.55
C MET A 85 -3.21 -12.68 -30.34
#